data_AF-A0A536YKB5-F1
#
_entry.id   AF-A0A536YKB5-F1
#
_cell.length_a   1.000
_cell.length_b   1.000
_cell.length_c   1.000
_cell.angle_alpha   90.00
_cell.angle_beta   90.00
_cell.angle_gamma   90.00
#
_symmetry.space_group_name_H-M   'P 1'
#
loop_
_entity.id
_entity.type
_entity.pdbx_description
1 polymer ?
#
loop_
_entity_poly.entity_id
_entity_poly.type
_entity_poly.pdbx_seq_one_letter_code
_entity_poly.pdbx_strand_id
1 'polypeptide(L)'
;MVRDKLLNITVPNVAASTTLGVVTTGSIGPNTASAQSSATVEQANFLNGVVRAEAVVAMSSSTADGSTATSSSEGSTILGLSINGSAPVDVTPSANTQIAIPGGTLTLNEQIREGDGVHTSALTVNMIHVVFNDPLTGTITADIIISSAHSDVNFVPAPKAGNAFMTGGGKLGTGRDIATFGLNAGSRGSGGLHGQLQYNDHAQSLKVHSLSIDSFRLIPENPSCVTFSGRARVNDVEGYGFTVNSACDNGQPGVGLDSLDISVTGPGLSYRRSGTLTGGNLQLHPE
;
A
#
# COMPACT_ATOMS: atom_id res chain seq x y z
N MET A 1 -2.98 14.34 -18.41
CA MET A 1 -4.11 15.00 -17.73
C MET A 1 -5.28 15.03 -18.69
N VAL A 2 -6.42 14.49 -18.29
CA VAL A 2 -7.69 14.58 -19.03
C VAL A 2 -8.65 15.38 -18.18
N ARG A 3 -9.41 16.27 -18.82
CA ARG A 3 -10.44 17.09 -18.17
C ARG A 3 -11.68 17.08 -19.05
N ASP A 4 -12.84 16.92 -18.41
CA ASP A 4 -14.14 17.05 -19.06
C ASP A 4 -15.07 17.93 -18.20
N LYS A 5 -16.08 18.53 -18.83
CA LYS A 5 -17.06 19.38 -18.17
C LYS A 5 -18.44 19.26 -18.85
N LEU A 6 -19.44 18.88 -18.06
CA LEU A 6 -20.85 19.03 -18.42
C LEU A 6 -21.40 20.33 -17.82
N LEU A 7 -22.06 21.15 -18.64
CA LEU A 7 -22.53 22.50 -18.27
C LEU A 7 -23.91 22.55 -17.61
N ASN A 8 -24.72 21.50 -17.71
CA ASN A 8 -25.91 21.33 -16.90
C ASN A 8 -26.42 19.90 -16.98
N ILE A 9 -27.16 19.51 -15.95
CA ILE A 9 -28.03 18.34 -15.99
C ILE A 9 -29.33 18.71 -15.31
N THR A 10 -30.45 18.31 -15.91
CA THR A 10 -31.78 18.44 -15.31
C THR A 10 -32.58 17.18 -15.63
N VAL A 11 -32.80 16.36 -14.61
CA VAL A 11 -33.77 15.27 -14.62
C VAL A 11 -34.92 15.72 -13.72
N PRO A 12 -36.10 16.02 -14.28
CA PRO A 12 -37.23 16.52 -13.52
C PRO A 12 -37.50 15.67 -12.28
N ASN A 13 -37.67 16.34 -11.13
CA ASN A 13 -37.92 15.74 -9.82
C ASN A 13 -36.80 14.87 -9.23
N VAL A 14 -35.70 14.61 -9.94
CA VAL A 14 -34.64 13.71 -9.50
C VAL A 14 -33.34 14.45 -9.23
N ALA A 15 -32.82 15.19 -10.21
CA ALA A 15 -31.49 15.78 -10.13
C ALA A 15 -31.36 17.05 -10.97
N ALA A 16 -30.71 18.07 -10.41
CA ALA A 16 -30.28 19.24 -11.14
C ALA A 16 -28.87 19.67 -10.69
N SER A 17 -28.05 20.13 -11.64
CA SER A 17 -26.75 20.76 -11.37
C SER A 17 -26.37 21.72 -12.50
N THR A 18 -25.57 22.73 -12.16
CA THR A 18 -25.08 23.76 -13.08
C THR A 18 -23.72 23.46 -13.69
N THR A 19 -22.94 22.55 -13.13
CA THR A 19 -21.65 22.14 -13.69
C THR A 19 -21.22 20.84 -13.05
N LEU A 20 -20.75 19.92 -13.88
CA LEU A 20 -20.03 18.74 -13.45
C LEU A 20 -18.65 18.77 -14.11
N GLY A 21 -17.61 18.98 -13.33
CA GLY A 21 -16.23 18.95 -13.78
C GLY A 21 -15.52 17.70 -13.31
N VAL A 22 -14.78 17.05 -14.19
CA VAL A 22 -13.91 15.93 -13.83
C VAL A 22 -12.50 16.17 -14.34
N VAL A 23 -11.52 15.76 -13.54
CA VAL A 23 -10.11 15.79 -13.90
C VAL A 23 -9.49 14.48 -13.46
N THR A 24 -8.77 13.83 -14.37
CA THR A 24 -7.97 12.65 -14.05
C THR A 24 -6.55 12.85 -14.55
N THR A 25 -5.59 12.51 -13.70
CA THR A 25 -4.16 12.48 -14.03
C THR A 25 -3.58 11.15 -13.60
N GLY A 26 -2.55 10.73 -14.30
CA GLY A 26 -1.80 9.54 -13.97
C GLY A 26 -0.37 9.67 -14.45
N SER A 27 0.53 8.98 -13.77
CA SER A 27 1.93 8.85 -14.14
C SER A 27 2.42 7.46 -13.74
N ILE A 28 3.24 6.86 -14.58
CA ILE A 28 3.90 5.58 -14.33
C ILE A 28 5.39 5.80 -14.55
N GLY A 29 6.19 5.40 -13.56
CA GLY A 29 7.63 5.34 -13.60
C GLY A 29 8.12 3.93 -13.25
N PRO A 30 9.44 3.67 -13.29
CA PRO A 30 10.00 2.34 -13.08
C PRO A 30 9.64 1.70 -11.72
N ASN A 31 9.58 2.53 -10.67
CA ASN A 31 9.28 2.11 -9.30
C ASN A 31 8.18 2.98 -8.67
N THR A 32 7.48 3.81 -9.44
CA THR A 32 6.48 4.71 -8.89
C THR A 32 5.26 4.72 -9.77
N ALA A 33 4.07 4.73 -9.19
CA ALA A 33 2.85 5.00 -9.93
C ALA A 33 2.02 6.00 -9.16
N SER A 34 1.30 6.85 -9.87
CA SER A 34 0.35 7.76 -9.25
C SER A 34 -0.87 7.91 -10.15
N ALA A 35 -2.05 7.85 -9.58
CA ALA A 35 -3.29 8.22 -10.23
C ALA A 35 -4.05 9.18 -9.30
N GLN A 36 -4.62 10.23 -9.88
CA GLN A 36 -5.47 11.16 -9.15
C GLN A 36 -6.69 11.46 -9.99
N SER A 37 -7.85 11.41 -9.36
CA SER A 37 -9.13 11.76 -9.95
C SER A 37 -9.87 12.73 -9.03
N SER A 38 -10.53 13.71 -9.64
CA SER A 38 -11.41 14.63 -8.94
C SER A 38 -12.71 14.79 -9.71
N ALA A 39 -13.82 14.83 -9.00
CA ALA A 39 -15.12 15.24 -9.52
C ALA A 39 -15.65 16.42 -8.71
N THR A 40 -16.27 17.38 -9.38
CA THR A 40 -16.92 18.52 -8.75
C THR A 40 -18.29 18.74 -9.36
N VAL A 41 -19.32 18.76 -8.52
CA VAL A 41 -20.70 19.07 -8.90
C VAL A 41 -21.11 20.39 -8.25
N GLU A 42 -21.45 21.39 -9.05
CA GLU A 42 -21.86 22.72 -8.58
C GLU A 42 -23.38 22.88 -8.59
N GLN A 43 -23.92 23.58 -7.58
CA GLN A 43 -25.35 23.85 -7.39
C GLN A 43 -26.18 22.56 -7.45
N ALA A 44 -25.73 21.58 -6.69
CA ALA A 44 -26.37 20.29 -6.53
C ALA A 44 -27.75 20.46 -5.91
N ASN A 45 -28.79 19.95 -6.58
CA ASN A 45 -30.15 19.88 -6.06
C ASN A 45 -30.78 18.56 -6.46
N PHE A 46 -31.01 17.70 -5.47
CA PHE A 46 -31.51 16.35 -5.69
C PHE A 46 -32.82 16.15 -4.94
N LEU A 47 -33.66 15.31 -5.54
CA LEU A 47 -34.88 14.80 -4.90
C LEU A 47 -35.78 15.95 -4.42
N ASN A 48 -36.04 16.91 -5.31
CA ASN A 48 -36.84 18.11 -5.02
C ASN A 48 -36.34 18.95 -3.83
N GLY A 49 -35.03 19.01 -3.61
CA GLY A 49 -34.41 19.85 -2.59
C GLY A 49 -34.18 19.17 -1.25
N VAL A 50 -34.43 17.86 -1.15
CA VAL A 50 -34.08 17.06 0.04
C VAL A 50 -32.58 17.10 0.30
N VAL A 51 -31.75 17.02 -0.75
CA VAL A 51 -30.29 17.18 -0.64
C VAL A 51 -29.86 18.30 -1.57
N ARG A 52 -29.26 19.35 -1.01
CA ARG A 52 -28.68 20.48 -1.75
C ARG A 52 -27.26 20.73 -1.31
N ALA A 53 -26.41 21.16 -2.24
CA ALA A 53 -25.06 21.61 -1.95
C ALA A 53 -24.62 22.66 -2.98
N GLU A 54 -23.81 23.62 -2.55
CA GLU A 54 -23.23 24.62 -3.46
C GLU A 54 -22.12 24.01 -4.30
N ALA A 55 -21.28 23.17 -3.68
CA ALA A 55 -20.27 22.37 -4.36
C ALA A 55 -20.09 21.03 -3.66
N VAL A 56 -20.04 19.95 -4.42
CA VAL A 56 -19.69 18.60 -3.95
C VAL A 56 -18.39 18.21 -4.63
N VAL A 57 -17.31 18.05 -3.86
CA VAL A 57 -15.97 17.76 -4.38
C VAL A 57 -15.53 16.39 -3.89
N ALA A 58 -15.38 15.44 -4.81
CA ALA A 58 -14.77 14.14 -4.54
C ALA A 58 -13.32 14.14 -5.05
N MET A 59 -12.40 13.72 -4.21
CA MET A 59 -10.99 13.52 -4.53
C MET A 59 -10.61 12.08 -4.23
N SER A 60 -9.95 11.42 -5.16
CA SER A 60 -9.28 10.15 -4.91
C SER A 60 -7.87 10.22 -5.49
N SER A 61 -6.88 9.85 -4.69
CA SER A 61 -5.49 9.73 -5.13
C SER A 61 -4.92 8.40 -4.68
N SER A 62 -4.30 7.68 -5.59
CA SER A 62 -3.57 6.44 -5.34
C SER A 62 -2.12 6.63 -5.74
N THR A 63 -1.20 6.18 -4.90
CA THR A 63 0.24 6.30 -5.13
C THR A 63 0.95 5.01 -4.76
N ALA A 64 2.03 4.73 -5.47
CA ALA A 64 2.94 3.64 -5.18
C ALA A 64 4.39 4.09 -5.33
N ASP A 65 5.26 3.55 -4.48
CA ASP A 65 6.68 3.92 -4.39
C ASP A 65 7.65 2.75 -4.62
N GLY A 66 7.14 1.61 -5.11
CA GLY A 66 7.96 0.42 -5.35
C GLY A 66 8.00 -0.53 -4.15
N SER A 67 7.49 -0.09 -2.99
CA SER A 67 7.43 -0.86 -1.75
C SER A 67 6.04 -0.91 -1.14
N THR A 68 5.25 0.15 -1.31
CA THR A 68 3.89 0.27 -0.80
C THR A 68 2.98 0.88 -1.86
N ALA A 69 1.69 0.56 -1.77
CA ALA A 69 0.63 1.25 -2.49
C ALA A 69 -0.34 1.84 -1.48
N THR A 70 -0.70 3.11 -1.63
CA THR A 70 -1.60 3.82 -0.72
C THR A 70 -2.63 4.62 -1.49
N SER A 71 -3.79 4.86 -0.87
CA SER A 71 -4.84 5.72 -1.42
C SER A 71 -5.42 6.67 -0.37
N SER A 72 -5.73 7.89 -0.79
CA SER A 72 -6.22 8.99 0.03
C SER A 72 -7.43 9.67 -0.62
N SER A 73 -8.37 10.13 0.22
CA SER A 73 -9.51 10.95 -0.17
C SER A 73 -9.31 12.44 0.16
N GLU A 74 -8.08 12.84 0.51
CA GLU A 74 -7.77 14.18 0.98
C GLU A 74 -8.19 15.25 -0.04
N GLY A 75 -8.76 16.35 0.44
CA GLY A 75 -9.35 17.41 -0.38
C GLY A 75 -10.82 17.18 -0.75
N SER A 76 -11.40 16.01 -0.46
CA SER A 76 -12.83 15.79 -0.61
C SER A 76 -13.63 16.63 0.41
N THR A 77 -14.66 17.33 -0.05
CA THR A 77 -15.46 18.23 0.80
C THR A 77 -16.84 18.52 0.22
N ILE A 78 -17.76 19.02 1.03
CA ILE A 78 -19.08 19.49 0.59
C ILE A 78 -19.29 20.90 1.13
N LEU A 79 -19.58 21.84 0.24
CA LEU A 79 -19.87 23.23 0.59
C LEU A 79 -21.38 23.49 0.53
N GLY A 80 -21.90 24.21 1.53
CA GLY A 80 -23.31 24.57 1.62
C GLY A 80 -24.25 23.36 1.64
N LEU A 81 -23.87 22.25 2.28
CA LEU A 81 -24.72 21.07 2.40
C LEU A 81 -25.98 21.41 3.21
N SER A 82 -27.14 21.16 2.62
CA SER A 82 -28.46 21.26 3.27
C SER A 82 -29.20 19.95 3.05
N ILE A 83 -29.65 19.33 4.16
CA ILE A 83 -30.44 18.10 4.15
C ILE A 83 -31.80 18.41 4.77
N ASN A 84 -32.88 18.05 4.08
CA ASN A 84 -34.26 18.33 4.51
C ASN A 84 -34.53 19.81 4.86
N GLY A 85 -33.89 20.73 4.14
CA GLY A 85 -34.05 22.17 4.34
C GLY A 85 -33.33 22.74 5.56
N SER A 86 -32.37 22.01 6.15
CA SER A 86 -31.47 22.56 7.16
C SER A 86 -30.70 23.78 6.64
N ALA A 87 -30.21 24.63 7.55
CA ALA A 87 -29.30 25.70 7.15
C ALA A 87 -28.08 25.10 6.42
N PRO A 88 -27.63 25.69 5.28
CA PRO A 88 -26.44 25.23 4.57
C PRO A 88 -25.19 25.27 5.46
N VAL A 89 -24.37 24.23 5.40
CA VAL A 89 -23.12 24.13 6.17
C VAL A 89 -22.01 23.48 5.34
N ASP A 90 -20.79 23.99 5.49
CA ASP A 90 -19.60 23.37 4.91
C ASP A 90 -19.13 22.22 5.80
N VAL A 91 -18.92 21.05 5.19
CA VAL A 91 -18.54 19.83 5.91
C VAL A 91 -17.44 19.07 5.19
N THR A 92 -16.57 18.44 5.98
CA THR A 92 -15.62 17.42 5.54
C THR A 92 -15.94 16.14 6.31
N PRO A 93 -16.93 15.34 5.84
CA PRO A 93 -17.42 14.20 6.59
C PRO A 93 -16.34 13.14 6.79
N SER A 94 -16.34 12.44 7.92
CA SER A 94 -15.57 11.21 8.08
C SER A 94 -15.98 10.18 7.03
N ALA A 95 -15.09 9.23 6.72
CA ALA A 95 -15.37 8.17 5.77
C ALA A 95 -16.65 7.41 6.16
N ASN A 96 -17.51 7.14 5.17
CA ASN A 96 -18.74 6.37 5.30
C ASN A 96 -19.74 6.93 6.34
N THR A 97 -19.85 8.25 6.45
CA THR A 97 -20.80 8.88 7.38
C THR A 97 -22.24 8.67 6.90
N GLN A 98 -23.06 7.94 7.66
CA GLN A 98 -24.44 7.66 7.29
C GLN A 98 -25.43 8.59 8.00
N ILE A 99 -26.41 9.08 7.26
CA ILE A 99 -27.51 9.93 7.73
C ILE A 99 -28.81 9.31 7.25
N ALA A 100 -29.72 9.03 8.18
CA ALA A 100 -31.07 8.59 7.84
C ALA A 100 -31.87 9.78 7.26
N ILE A 101 -32.58 9.53 6.16
CA ILE A 101 -33.52 10.48 5.55
C ILE A 101 -34.88 9.79 5.37
N PRO A 102 -35.99 10.54 5.23
CA PRO A 102 -37.29 9.92 4.98
C PRO A 102 -37.24 9.02 3.73
N GLY A 103 -37.46 7.71 3.92
CA GLY A 103 -37.48 6.72 2.84
C GLY A 103 -36.12 6.15 2.41
N GLY A 104 -35.01 6.54 3.04
CA GLY A 104 -33.69 6.09 2.60
C GLY A 104 -32.52 6.43 3.52
N THR A 105 -31.32 6.15 3.03
CA THR A 105 -30.05 6.45 3.69
C THR A 105 -29.19 7.29 2.77
N LEU A 106 -28.59 8.33 3.34
CA LEU A 106 -27.56 9.13 2.72
C LEU A 106 -26.21 8.75 3.32
N THR A 107 -25.29 8.27 2.50
CA THR A 107 -23.88 8.06 2.88
C THR A 107 -23.04 9.19 2.32
N LEU A 108 -22.33 9.89 3.20
CA LEU A 108 -21.38 10.94 2.86
C LEU A 108 -19.95 10.40 2.90
N ASN A 109 -19.12 10.86 1.96
CA ASN A 109 -17.72 10.43 1.83
C ASN A 109 -17.60 8.89 1.90
N GLU A 110 -18.41 8.19 1.10
CA GLU A 110 -18.34 6.74 0.99
C GLU A 110 -17.01 6.36 0.35
N GLN A 111 -16.21 5.58 1.06
CA GLN A 111 -14.88 5.14 0.64
C GLN A 111 -14.88 3.64 0.44
N ILE A 112 -14.79 3.22 -0.82
CA ILE A 112 -14.65 1.83 -1.21
C ILE A 112 -13.17 1.61 -1.52
N ARG A 113 -12.48 0.86 -0.66
CA ARG A 113 -11.05 0.59 -0.76
C ARG A 113 -10.81 -0.81 -1.32
N GLU A 114 -9.83 -0.91 -2.21
CA GLU A 114 -9.37 -2.18 -2.77
C GLU A 114 -7.83 -2.21 -2.82
N GLY A 115 -7.28 -3.40 -3.10
CA GLY A 115 -5.84 -3.64 -3.20
C GLY A 115 -5.23 -4.29 -1.96
N ASP A 116 -4.00 -4.74 -2.10
CA ASP A 116 -3.20 -5.40 -1.05
C ASP A 116 -2.37 -4.42 -0.21
N GLY A 117 -2.33 -3.13 -0.59
CA GLY A 117 -1.54 -2.09 0.06
C GLY A 117 -0.02 -2.21 -0.21
N VAL A 118 0.39 -3.19 -1.01
CA VAL A 118 1.80 -3.46 -1.33
C VAL A 118 2.06 -3.20 -2.81
N HIS A 119 1.36 -3.90 -3.71
CA HIS A 119 1.46 -3.77 -5.17
C HIS A 119 0.31 -2.99 -5.76
N THR A 120 -0.82 -2.96 -5.04
CA THR A 120 -2.08 -2.42 -5.53
C THR A 120 -2.75 -1.59 -4.44
N SER A 121 -3.32 -0.47 -4.84
CA SER A 121 -4.25 0.28 -4.01
C SER A 121 -5.24 0.99 -4.90
N ALA A 122 -6.52 0.86 -4.59
CA ALA A 122 -7.57 1.62 -5.24
C ALA A 122 -8.52 2.23 -4.22
N LEU A 123 -9.11 3.35 -4.60
CA LEU A 123 -10.10 4.04 -3.81
C LEU A 123 -11.15 4.68 -4.73
N THR A 124 -12.40 4.30 -4.51
CA THR A 124 -13.56 5.06 -4.99
C THR A 124 -14.08 5.92 -3.85
N VAL A 125 -14.22 7.23 -4.11
CA VAL A 125 -14.89 8.18 -3.23
C VAL A 125 -16.19 8.62 -3.88
N ASN A 126 -17.32 8.20 -3.30
CA ASN A 126 -18.64 8.73 -3.63
C ASN A 126 -19.01 9.75 -2.56
N MET A 127 -19.03 11.04 -2.89
CA MET A 127 -19.17 12.06 -1.84
C MET A 127 -20.56 12.15 -1.24
N ILE A 128 -21.59 11.91 -2.05
CA ILE A 128 -22.97 11.78 -1.60
C ILE A 128 -23.55 10.58 -2.34
N HIS A 129 -23.87 9.51 -1.61
CA HIS A 129 -24.54 8.31 -2.12
C HIS A 129 -25.89 8.18 -1.43
N VAL A 130 -26.98 8.22 -2.18
CA VAL A 130 -28.34 8.13 -1.66
C VAL A 130 -28.98 6.84 -2.13
N VAL A 131 -29.43 6.02 -1.18
CA VAL A 131 -30.22 4.82 -1.44
C VAL A 131 -31.60 5.01 -0.83
N PHE A 132 -32.65 4.87 -1.65
CA PHE A 132 -34.03 4.78 -1.17
C PHE A 132 -34.51 3.35 -1.18
N ASN A 133 -35.29 3.00 -0.18
CA ASN A 133 -35.91 1.70 -0.05
C ASN A 133 -37.42 1.86 0.02
N ASP A 134 -38.14 0.98 -0.66
CA ASP A 134 -39.56 0.80 -0.42
C ASP A 134 -39.76 0.36 1.05
N PRO A 135 -40.51 1.12 1.86
CA PRO A 135 -40.60 0.86 3.30
C PRO A 135 -41.38 -0.41 3.64
N LEU A 136 -42.12 -0.99 2.69
CA LEU A 136 -42.91 -2.20 2.86
C LEU A 136 -42.13 -3.46 2.47
N THR A 137 -41.33 -3.38 1.41
CA THR A 137 -40.63 -4.52 0.80
C THR A 137 -39.12 -4.51 1.03
N GLY A 138 -38.54 -3.37 1.43
CA GLY A 138 -37.10 -3.16 1.54
C GLY A 138 -36.36 -3.01 0.20
N THR A 139 -37.07 -3.13 -0.92
CA THR A 139 -36.49 -3.06 -2.27
C THR A 139 -35.89 -1.69 -2.55
N ILE A 140 -34.72 -1.61 -3.17
CA ILE A 140 -34.12 -0.34 -3.58
C ILE A 140 -34.97 0.30 -4.69
N THR A 141 -35.45 1.52 -4.46
CA THR A 141 -36.28 2.29 -5.40
C THR A 141 -35.50 3.39 -6.12
N ALA A 142 -34.39 3.85 -5.54
CA ALA A 142 -33.43 4.72 -6.18
C ALA A 142 -32.04 4.52 -5.58
N ASP A 143 -31.03 4.61 -6.44
CA ASP A 143 -29.62 4.58 -6.10
C ASP A 143 -28.95 5.73 -6.89
N ILE A 144 -28.49 6.73 -6.16
CA ILE A 144 -27.98 7.98 -6.73
C ILE A 144 -26.62 8.30 -6.11
N ILE A 145 -25.59 8.34 -6.96
CA ILE A 145 -24.26 8.79 -6.58
C ILE A 145 -24.00 10.18 -7.17
N ILE A 146 -23.52 11.09 -6.33
CA ILE A 146 -23.21 12.46 -6.70
C ILE A 146 -21.75 12.72 -6.36
N SER A 147 -21.02 13.13 -7.41
CA SER A 147 -19.58 13.34 -7.39
C SER A 147 -18.83 12.07 -6.97
N SER A 148 -18.39 11.30 -7.96
CA SER A 148 -17.58 10.10 -7.77
C SER A 148 -16.19 10.31 -8.35
N ALA A 149 -15.16 9.97 -7.57
CA ALA A 149 -13.77 9.95 -8.03
C ALA A 149 -13.18 8.57 -7.74
N HIS A 150 -12.58 7.95 -8.75
CA HIS A 150 -11.86 6.69 -8.60
C HIS A 150 -10.40 6.90 -8.99
N SER A 151 -9.50 6.34 -8.19
CA SER A 151 -8.09 6.17 -8.56
C SER A 151 -7.64 4.79 -8.15
N ASP A 152 -6.69 4.26 -8.91
CA ASP A 152 -6.01 3.03 -8.62
C ASP A 152 -4.55 3.13 -9.05
N VAL A 153 -3.70 2.38 -8.36
CA VAL A 153 -2.38 2.01 -8.83
C VAL A 153 -2.29 0.50 -8.81
N ASN A 154 -1.77 -0.04 -9.90
CA ASN A 154 -1.31 -1.41 -9.97
C ASN A 154 0.09 -1.34 -10.56
N PHE A 155 1.08 -1.73 -9.77
CA PHE A 155 2.44 -1.80 -10.23
C PHE A 155 2.99 -3.19 -9.93
N VAL A 156 3.71 -3.73 -10.90
CA VAL A 156 4.72 -4.73 -10.63
C VAL A 156 5.99 -3.93 -10.41
N PRO A 157 6.62 -3.97 -9.22
CA PRO A 157 7.94 -3.36 -9.07
C PRO A 157 8.79 -3.86 -10.22
N ALA A 158 9.44 -2.95 -10.98
CA ALA A 158 10.38 -3.39 -11.99
C ALA A 158 11.32 -4.41 -11.33
N PRO A 159 11.70 -5.51 -12.01
CA PRO A 159 12.73 -6.40 -11.51
C PRO A 159 13.87 -5.49 -11.07
N LYS A 160 14.21 -5.50 -9.78
CA LYS A 160 15.25 -4.63 -9.25
C LYS A 160 16.49 -4.92 -10.10
N ALA A 161 16.81 -4.04 -11.03
CA ALA A 161 17.82 -4.28 -12.06
C ALA A 161 18.89 -3.23 -11.83
N GLY A 162 19.87 -3.59 -11.00
CA GLY A 162 20.92 -2.70 -10.53
C GLY A 162 21.20 -2.86 -9.05
N ASN A 163 21.62 -1.75 -8.43
CA ASN A 163 21.90 -1.62 -7.00
C ASN A 163 20.61 -1.88 -6.19
N ALA A 164 20.72 -2.71 -5.15
CA ALA A 164 19.67 -2.91 -4.16
C ALA A 164 20.32 -3.11 -2.80
N PHE A 165 19.54 -2.87 -1.75
CA PHE A 165 20.01 -2.95 -0.38
C PHE A 165 19.00 -3.70 0.50
N MET A 166 19.38 -4.86 1.01
CA MET A 166 18.59 -5.63 1.95
C MET A 166 18.95 -5.22 3.37
N THR A 167 17.96 -5.07 4.24
CA THR A 167 18.11 -4.84 5.66
C THR A 167 17.20 -5.75 6.46
N GLY A 168 17.49 -5.91 7.73
CA GLY A 168 16.52 -6.47 8.67
C GLY A 168 17.17 -7.39 9.68
N GLY A 169 16.34 -8.21 10.29
CA GLY A 169 16.74 -9.12 11.32
C GLY A 169 15.55 -9.89 11.84
N GLY A 170 15.82 -11.00 12.50
CA GLY A 170 14.75 -11.81 13.02
C GLY A 170 15.19 -13.14 13.56
N LYS A 171 14.23 -14.06 13.61
CA LYS A 171 14.33 -15.35 14.28
C LYS A 171 13.80 -16.46 13.37
N LEU A 172 14.55 -17.55 13.30
CA LEU A 172 14.12 -18.82 12.72
C LEU A 172 13.84 -19.83 13.83
N GLY A 173 12.92 -20.76 13.57
CA GLY A 173 12.59 -21.83 14.51
C GLY A 173 11.74 -21.39 15.70
N THR A 174 11.48 -22.31 16.63
CA THR A 174 10.64 -22.10 17.81
C THR A 174 11.19 -22.86 19.01
N GLY A 175 10.69 -22.55 20.21
CA GLY A 175 11.14 -23.21 21.44
C GLY A 175 12.62 -22.97 21.72
N ARG A 176 13.38 -24.05 21.96
CA ARG A 176 14.84 -24.00 22.21
C ARG A 176 15.68 -24.14 20.94
N ASP A 177 15.08 -24.58 19.83
CA ASP A 177 15.76 -24.65 18.55
C ASP A 177 15.49 -23.37 17.75
N ILE A 178 16.23 -22.33 18.11
CA ILE A 178 16.10 -21.01 17.49
C ILE A 178 17.44 -20.53 16.94
N ALA A 179 17.36 -19.77 15.86
CA ALA A 179 18.45 -18.93 15.39
C ALA A 179 17.99 -17.49 15.31
N THR A 180 18.86 -16.54 15.63
CA THR A 180 18.60 -15.11 15.52
C THR A 180 19.61 -14.46 14.59
N PHE A 181 19.21 -13.39 13.90
CA PHE A 181 20.09 -12.71 12.98
C PHE A 181 19.77 -11.23 12.84
N GLY A 182 20.76 -10.48 12.39
CA GLY A 182 20.63 -9.12 11.90
C GLY A 182 21.56 -8.93 10.71
N LEU A 183 21.08 -8.26 9.67
CA LEU A 183 21.84 -8.09 8.44
C LEU A 183 21.54 -6.76 7.77
N ASN A 184 22.54 -6.29 7.04
CA ASN A 184 22.35 -5.42 5.91
C ASN A 184 23.34 -5.81 4.82
N ALA A 185 22.93 -5.74 3.55
CA ALA A 185 23.80 -6.07 2.43
C ALA A 185 23.28 -5.40 1.16
N GLY A 186 24.17 -4.83 0.37
CA GLY A 186 23.82 -4.28 -0.94
C GLY A 186 24.94 -3.53 -1.61
N SER A 187 24.64 -3.01 -2.79
CA SER A 187 25.52 -2.12 -3.55
C SER A 187 25.00 -0.70 -3.37
N ARG A 188 25.78 0.20 -2.75
CA ARG A 188 25.37 1.59 -2.50
C ARG A 188 26.00 2.56 -3.49
N GLY A 189 25.21 3.13 -4.40
CA GLY A 189 25.70 4.05 -5.45
C GLY A 189 26.87 3.46 -6.26
N SER A 190 27.89 4.28 -6.57
CA SER A 190 29.14 3.84 -7.22
C SER A 190 30.22 3.33 -6.26
N GLY A 191 29.88 3.16 -4.97
CA GLY A 191 30.83 2.97 -3.86
C GLY A 191 31.24 1.53 -3.57
N GLY A 192 30.63 0.54 -4.23
CA GLY A 192 30.89 -0.89 -4.03
C GLY A 192 29.92 -1.56 -3.06
N LEU A 193 30.27 -2.78 -2.63
CA LEU A 193 29.43 -3.59 -1.75
C LEU A 193 29.62 -3.19 -0.29
N HIS A 194 28.50 -3.05 0.42
CA HIS A 194 28.46 -2.70 1.83
C HIS A 194 27.53 -3.63 2.59
N GLY A 195 27.83 -3.85 3.87
CA GLY A 195 26.96 -4.60 4.75
C GLY A 195 27.67 -5.37 5.84
N GLN A 196 26.88 -6.00 6.68
CA GLN A 196 27.31 -6.84 7.78
C GLN A 196 26.28 -7.93 8.06
N LEU A 197 26.72 -9.00 8.69
CA LEU A 197 25.85 -10.09 9.14
C LEU A 197 26.22 -10.48 10.56
N GLN A 198 25.22 -10.56 11.43
CA GLN A 198 25.28 -11.31 12.67
C GLN A 198 24.26 -12.44 12.57
N TYR A 199 24.69 -13.67 12.84
CA TYR A 199 23.80 -14.83 12.88
C TYR A 199 24.20 -15.73 14.06
N ASN A 200 23.24 -16.08 14.91
CA ASN A 200 23.46 -16.92 16.08
C ASN A 200 22.46 -18.08 16.08
N ASP A 201 22.94 -19.30 15.87
CA ASP A 201 22.15 -20.50 16.12
C ASP A 201 22.37 -20.95 17.56
N HIS A 202 21.31 -20.84 18.37
CA HIS A 202 21.37 -21.13 19.80
C HIS A 202 21.40 -22.64 20.09
N ALA A 203 20.79 -23.46 19.23
CA ALA A 203 20.80 -24.92 19.38
C ALA A 203 22.16 -25.51 19.02
N GLN A 204 22.82 -24.93 18.01
CA GLN A 204 24.14 -25.39 17.55
C GLN A 204 25.30 -24.68 18.24
N SER A 205 25.04 -23.71 19.13
CA SER A 205 26.08 -22.85 19.72
C SER A 205 27.01 -22.23 18.66
N LEU A 206 26.42 -21.81 17.53
CA LEU A 206 27.12 -21.26 16.38
C LEU A 206 26.88 -19.75 16.30
N LYS A 207 27.95 -18.95 16.36
CA LYS A 207 27.89 -17.49 16.19
C LYS A 207 28.69 -17.08 14.97
N VAL A 208 28.03 -16.61 13.94
CA VAL A 208 28.63 -16.08 12.71
C VAL A 208 28.60 -14.57 12.80
N HIS A 209 29.74 -13.94 12.54
CA HIS A 209 29.81 -12.50 12.43
C HIS A 209 30.65 -12.10 11.22
N SER A 210 30.13 -11.17 10.43
CA SER A 210 30.80 -10.59 9.28
C SER A 210 30.61 -9.08 9.25
N LEU A 211 31.66 -8.37 8.84
CA LEU A 211 31.67 -6.92 8.62
C LEU A 211 31.93 -6.56 7.14
N SER A 212 31.87 -7.54 6.25
CA SER A 212 32.20 -7.36 4.83
C SER A 212 31.32 -8.21 3.93
N ILE A 213 30.87 -7.62 2.82
CA ILE A 213 30.12 -8.31 1.78
C ILE A 213 31.02 -8.46 0.55
N ASP A 214 31.26 -9.69 0.12
CA ASP A 214 32.08 -10.04 -1.04
C ASP A 214 31.25 -10.16 -2.33
N SER A 215 29.97 -10.54 -2.20
CA SER A 215 29.04 -10.59 -3.32
C SER A 215 27.64 -10.21 -2.88
N PHE A 216 26.87 -9.59 -3.78
CA PHE A 216 25.46 -9.32 -3.60
C PHE A 216 24.78 -9.33 -4.96
N ARG A 217 23.63 -10.00 -5.05
CA ARG A 217 22.75 -9.92 -6.22
C ARG A 217 21.31 -10.21 -5.82
N LEU A 218 20.40 -9.74 -6.66
CA LEU A 218 19.01 -10.16 -6.62
C LEU A 218 18.88 -11.53 -7.27
N ILE A 219 17.91 -12.31 -6.81
CA ILE A 219 17.60 -13.61 -7.39
C ILE A 219 16.65 -13.36 -8.58
N PRO A 220 17.07 -13.62 -9.84
CA PRO A 220 16.27 -13.22 -11.01
C PRO A 220 14.88 -13.85 -11.05
N GLU A 221 14.76 -15.09 -10.58
CA GLU A 221 13.51 -15.85 -10.53
C GLU A 221 12.60 -15.41 -9.38
N ASN A 222 13.13 -14.65 -8.41
CA ASN A 222 12.37 -14.14 -7.28
C ASN A 222 12.88 -12.75 -6.85
N PRO A 223 12.33 -11.66 -7.42
CA PRO A 223 12.87 -10.31 -7.26
C PRO A 223 12.66 -9.72 -5.86
N SER A 224 11.88 -10.37 -5.00
CA SER A 224 11.80 -10.03 -3.57
C SER A 224 12.98 -10.58 -2.76
N CYS A 225 13.81 -11.43 -3.38
CA CYS A 225 14.90 -12.12 -2.72
C CYS A 225 16.26 -11.64 -3.19
N VAL A 226 17.21 -11.64 -2.26
CA VAL A 226 18.64 -11.43 -2.53
C VAL A 226 19.45 -12.64 -2.11
N THR A 227 20.63 -12.76 -2.70
CA THR A 227 21.70 -13.64 -2.23
C THR A 227 22.98 -12.84 -2.13
N PHE A 228 23.72 -13.09 -1.05
CA PHE A 228 24.97 -12.40 -0.78
C PHE A 228 25.89 -13.28 0.06
N SER A 229 27.18 -13.00 -0.03
CA SER A 229 28.21 -13.76 0.68
C SER A 229 29.29 -12.84 1.21
N GLY A 230 30.08 -13.37 2.13
CA GLY A 230 31.25 -12.69 2.65
C GLY A 230 32.08 -13.62 3.51
N ARG A 231 33.26 -13.12 3.88
CA ARG A 231 34.06 -13.72 4.95
C ARG A 231 33.40 -13.49 6.30
N ALA A 232 33.59 -14.42 7.22
CA ALA A 232 33.08 -14.34 8.57
C ALA A 232 34.06 -14.94 9.57
N ARG A 233 33.87 -14.54 10.82
CA ARG A 233 34.31 -15.31 11.99
C ARG A 233 33.17 -16.19 12.48
N VAL A 234 33.51 -17.39 12.91
CA VAL A 234 32.60 -18.32 13.59
C VAL A 234 33.10 -18.56 14.99
N ASN A 235 32.26 -18.30 16.00
CA ASN A 235 32.62 -18.39 17.41
C ASN A 235 33.94 -17.68 17.73
N ASP A 236 34.06 -16.47 17.17
CA ASP A 236 35.23 -15.58 17.30
C ASP A 236 36.53 -16.09 16.65
N VAL A 237 36.44 -17.12 15.79
CA VAL A 237 37.56 -17.64 14.99
C VAL A 237 37.40 -17.26 13.52
N GLU A 238 38.43 -16.67 12.94
CA GLU A 238 38.50 -16.27 11.52
C GLU A 238 38.63 -17.47 10.57
N GLY A 239 38.45 -17.23 9.27
CA GLY A 239 38.70 -18.23 8.22
C GLY A 239 37.46 -18.95 7.70
N TYR A 240 36.27 -18.44 8.04
CA TYR A 240 35.00 -18.98 7.56
C TYR A 240 34.40 -18.08 6.48
N GLY A 241 33.53 -18.65 5.67
CA GLY A 241 32.66 -17.93 4.75
C GLY A 241 31.21 -18.17 5.12
N PHE A 242 30.37 -17.18 4.84
CA PHE A 242 28.93 -17.36 4.86
C PHE A 242 28.35 -17.09 3.47
N THR A 243 27.20 -17.68 3.21
CA THR A 243 26.36 -17.35 2.07
C THR A 243 24.92 -17.33 2.54
N VAL A 244 24.27 -16.19 2.39
CA VAL A 244 22.82 -16.11 2.42
C VAL A 244 22.34 -16.53 1.03
N ASN A 245 21.86 -17.77 0.93
CA ASN A 245 21.39 -18.35 -0.32
C ASN A 245 20.10 -17.65 -0.79
N SER A 246 19.25 -17.28 0.16
CA SER A 246 18.10 -16.40 -0.07
C SER A 246 17.74 -15.64 1.20
N ALA A 247 17.53 -14.33 1.06
CA ALA A 247 16.79 -13.51 2.03
C ALA A 247 15.66 -12.85 1.27
N CYS A 248 14.41 -13.13 1.64
CA CYS A 248 13.23 -12.73 0.89
C CYS A 248 12.31 -11.85 1.73
N ASP A 249 11.96 -10.69 1.18
CA ASP A 249 11.01 -9.73 1.73
C ASP A 249 9.65 -9.91 1.04
N ASN A 250 8.76 -10.70 1.66
CA ASN A 250 7.51 -11.16 1.04
C ASN A 250 6.27 -10.44 1.58
N GLY A 251 6.43 -9.29 2.24
CA GLY A 251 5.34 -8.44 2.70
C GLY A 251 5.32 -8.21 4.20
N GLN A 252 4.53 -7.22 4.61
CA GLN A 252 4.61 -6.66 5.97
C GLN A 252 3.31 -6.91 6.76
N PRO A 253 3.39 -7.24 8.06
CA PRO A 253 4.61 -7.49 8.84
C PRO A 253 5.28 -8.84 8.48
N GLY A 254 6.61 -8.89 8.48
CA GLY A 254 7.40 -10.00 7.92
C GLY A 254 7.30 -11.36 8.61
N VAL A 255 6.74 -11.44 9.81
CA VAL A 255 6.56 -12.71 10.53
C VAL A 255 5.58 -13.60 9.77
N GLY A 256 6.01 -14.83 9.45
CA GLY A 256 5.20 -15.78 8.68
C GLY A 256 5.23 -15.56 7.16
N LEU A 257 5.89 -14.50 6.68
CA LEU A 257 5.97 -14.14 5.26
C LEU A 257 7.41 -14.16 4.75
N ASP A 258 8.29 -13.42 5.43
CA ASP A 258 9.69 -13.29 5.06
C ASP A 258 10.47 -14.57 5.37
N SER A 259 11.54 -14.83 4.62
CA SER A 259 12.34 -16.04 4.80
C SER A 259 13.84 -15.82 4.64
N LEU A 260 14.62 -16.69 5.28
CA LEU A 260 16.07 -16.70 5.20
C LEU A 260 16.56 -18.14 4.98
N ASP A 261 17.54 -18.31 4.10
CA ASP A 261 18.37 -19.50 3.92
C ASP A 261 19.84 -19.08 4.00
N ILE A 262 20.56 -19.60 4.98
CA ILE A 262 21.96 -19.31 5.23
C ILE A 262 22.79 -20.59 5.26
N SER A 263 23.97 -20.54 4.65
CA SER A 263 25.01 -21.55 4.75
C SER A 263 26.30 -20.93 5.28
N VAL A 264 27.05 -21.72 6.05
CA VAL A 264 28.34 -21.34 6.61
C VAL A 264 29.32 -22.48 6.35
N THR A 265 30.47 -22.14 5.80
CA THR A 265 31.51 -23.11 5.45
C THR A 265 32.88 -22.64 5.94
N GLY A 266 33.77 -23.57 6.20
CA GLY A 266 35.14 -23.29 6.62
C GLY A 266 35.83 -24.52 7.18
N PRO A 267 36.98 -24.37 7.84
CA PRO A 267 37.74 -25.49 8.39
C PRO A 267 36.86 -26.37 9.31
N GLY A 268 36.59 -27.60 8.85
CA GLY A 268 35.80 -28.59 9.60
C GLY A 268 34.32 -28.25 9.82
N LEU A 269 33.80 -27.18 9.20
CA LEU A 269 32.41 -26.74 9.38
C LEU A 269 31.67 -26.74 8.04
N SER A 270 30.53 -27.43 8.02
CA SER A 270 29.50 -27.30 7.00
C SER A 270 28.16 -27.17 7.72
N TYR A 271 27.51 -26.01 7.55
CA TYR A 271 26.26 -25.68 8.21
C TYR A 271 25.31 -25.05 7.20
N ARG A 272 24.01 -25.37 7.31
CA ARG A 272 22.94 -24.70 6.59
C ARG A 272 21.67 -24.70 7.43
N ARG A 273 20.95 -23.58 7.40
CA ARG A 273 19.61 -23.47 7.97
C ARG A 273 18.75 -22.57 7.11
N SER A 274 17.50 -22.96 6.92
CA SER A 274 16.51 -22.16 6.22
C SER A 274 15.17 -22.17 6.96
N GLY A 275 14.35 -21.15 6.71
CA GLY A 275 12.98 -21.12 7.20
C GLY A 275 12.31 -19.75 7.03
N THR A 276 11.00 -19.75 7.27
CA THR A 276 10.21 -18.54 7.42
C THR A 276 10.46 -17.90 8.78
N LEU A 277 10.43 -16.57 8.83
CA LEU A 277 10.63 -15.78 10.04
C LEU A 277 9.53 -16.04 11.07
N THR A 278 9.93 -16.47 12.27
CA THR A 278 9.07 -16.64 13.45
C THR A 278 9.15 -15.43 14.40
N GLY A 279 9.77 -14.34 13.93
CA GLY A 279 9.92 -13.04 14.60
C GLY A 279 10.86 -12.15 13.79
N GLY A 280 10.59 -10.85 13.68
CA GLY A 280 11.40 -9.89 12.93
C GLY A 280 10.86 -9.56 11.54
N ASN A 281 11.68 -8.91 10.71
CA ASN A 281 11.33 -8.40 9.38
C ASN A 281 12.58 -8.34 8.49
N LEU A 282 12.42 -8.57 7.20
CA LEU A 282 13.35 -8.21 6.15
C LEU A 282 12.76 -7.09 5.30
N GLN A 283 13.61 -6.19 4.82
CA GLN A 283 13.18 -5.11 3.92
C GLN A 283 14.18 -4.97 2.80
N LEU A 284 13.71 -5.15 1.58
CA LEU A 284 14.51 -4.99 0.37
C LEU A 284 14.25 -3.62 -0.25
N HIS A 285 15.22 -2.73 -0.10
CA HIS A 285 15.15 -1.37 -0.61
C HIS A 285 15.65 -1.29 -2.06
N PRO A 286 14.96 -0.54 -2.94
CA PRO A 286 15.56 -0.06 -4.17
C PRO A 286 16.64 1.00 -3.85
N GLU A 287 17.71 1.05 -4.65
CA GLU A 287 18.65 2.17 -4.69
C GLU A 287 18.50 2.99 -5.98
#